data_AF-A0A524FFL3-F1
#
_entry.id   AF-A0A524FFL3-F1
#
_cell.length_a   1.000
_cell.length_b   1.000
_cell.length_c   1.000
_cell.angle_alpha   90.00
_cell.angle_beta   90.00
_cell.angle_gamma   90.00
#
_symmetry.space_group_name_H-M   'P 1'
#
loop_
_entity.id
_entity.type
_entity.pdbx_description
1 polymer ?
#
loop_
_entity_poly.entity_id
_entity_poly.type
_entity_poly.pdbx_seq_one_letter_code
_entity_poly.pdbx_strand_id
1 'polypeptide(L)'
;MVKKLPLKVKNLPNMDFLFRNFNLKLIVKPRGYNAHEVPINAFRDENGDGISTAWEKYCSAKKLRRLARVPKFNGVIKMNAGNIRKIPSLEVVHNPTMRN
;
A
#
# COMPACT_ATOMS: atom_id res chain seq x y z
N MET A 1 27.13 15.89 17.62
CA MET A 1 25.86 16.61 17.88
C MET A 1 24.98 16.50 16.63
N VAL A 2 23.86 15.77 16.71
CA VAL A 2 22.91 15.66 15.58
C VAL A 2 22.04 16.92 15.56
N LYS A 3 22.15 17.75 14.51
CA LYS A 3 21.27 18.90 14.31
C LYS A 3 19.84 18.37 14.10
N LYS A 4 18.93 18.69 15.04
CA LYS A 4 17.48 18.49 14.83
C LYS A 4 17.03 19.39 13.70
N LEU A 5 16.79 18.82 12.52
CA LEU A 5 16.08 19.51 11.45
C LEU A 5 14.59 19.51 11.81
N PRO A 6 13.94 20.68 11.96
CA PRO A 6 12.51 20.73 12.15
C PRO A 6 11.83 20.30 10.85
N LEU A 7 11.51 19.02 10.74
CA LEU A 7 10.64 18.52 9.67
C LEU A 7 9.28 19.18 9.88
N LYS A 8 8.89 20.10 8.99
CA LYS A 8 7.51 20.62 8.94
C LYS A 8 6.60 19.44 8.60
N VAL A 9 6.01 18.82 9.60
CA VAL A 9 4.96 17.84 9.43
C VAL A 9 3.77 18.58 8.83
N LYS A 10 3.56 18.42 7.53
CA LYS A 10 2.33 18.90 6.88
C LYS A 10 1.15 18.14 7.47
N ASN A 11 0.03 18.82 7.65
CA ASN A 11 -1.23 18.18 8.06
C ASN A 11 -1.49 16.96 7.18
N LEU A 12 -1.64 15.80 7.80
CA LEU A 12 -1.95 14.56 7.12
C LEU A 12 -3.42 14.60 6.68
N PRO A 13 -3.74 14.46 5.39
CA PRO A 13 -5.12 14.64 4.90
C PRO A 13 -6.02 13.51 5.38
N ASN A 14 -7.24 13.84 5.84
CA ASN A 14 -8.23 12.85 6.32
C ASN A 14 -8.61 11.82 5.25
N MET A 15 -8.55 12.21 3.98
CA MET A 15 -8.67 11.30 2.85
C MET A 15 -7.32 11.21 2.14
N ASP A 16 -6.68 10.06 2.27
CA ASP A 16 -5.42 9.76 1.58
C ASP A 16 -5.55 8.35 1.01
N PHE A 17 -5.27 8.18 -0.27
CA PHE A 17 -5.51 6.93 -0.97
C PHE A 17 -4.21 6.29 -1.45
N LEU A 18 -4.11 4.99 -1.21
CA LEU A 18 -3.05 4.14 -1.72
C LEU A 18 -3.61 3.26 -2.84
N PHE A 19 -2.89 3.24 -3.95
CA PHE A 19 -3.05 2.24 -4.99
C PHE A 19 -2.10 1.07 -4.72
N ARG A 20 -2.59 -0.14 -4.92
CA ARG A 20 -1.79 -1.36 -4.78
C ARG A 20 -2.05 -2.31 -5.93
N ASN A 21 -0.98 -2.90 -6.47
CA ASN A 21 -1.11 -3.96 -7.46
C ASN A 21 -1.63 -5.25 -6.81
N PHE A 22 -2.38 -6.03 -7.58
CA PHE A 22 -2.89 -7.33 -7.16
C PHE A 22 -2.96 -8.28 -8.35
N ASN A 23 -2.54 -9.53 -8.17
CA ASN A 23 -2.53 -10.52 -9.23
C ASN A 23 -3.95 -11.09 -9.46
N LEU A 24 -4.53 -10.85 -10.63
CA LEU A 24 -5.91 -11.25 -10.97
C LEU A 24 -6.14 -12.77 -10.86
N LYS A 25 -5.11 -13.61 -10.98
CA LYS A 25 -5.26 -15.06 -10.80
C LYS A 25 -5.74 -15.44 -9.40
N LEU A 26 -5.49 -14.59 -8.40
CA LEU A 26 -5.96 -14.77 -7.03
C LEU A 26 -7.46 -14.47 -6.88
N ILE A 27 -8.07 -13.73 -7.80
CA ILE A 27 -9.53 -13.54 -7.90
C ILE A 27 -10.16 -14.68 -8.71
N VAL A 28 -9.49 -15.14 -9.77
CA VAL A 28 -10.07 -16.09 -10.75
C VAL A 28 -10.06 -17.55 -10.28
N LYS A 29 -9.09 -17.96 -9.45
CA LYS A 29 -9.13 -19.27 -8.78
C LYS A 29 -9.52 -19.06 -7.32
N PRO A 30 -10.80 -19.22 -6.95
CA PRO A 30 -11.20 -19.22 -5.55
C PRO A 30 -10.54 -20.43 -4.89
N ARG A 31 -9.39 -20.24 -4.26
CA ARG A 31 -8.79 -21.21 -3.32
C ARG A 31 -9.59 -21.16 -2.01
N GLY A 32 -10.91 -21.37 -2.09
CA GLY A 32 -11.83 -21.25 -0.97
C GLY A 32 -12.17 -19.82 -0.54
N TYR A 33 -11.99 -18.82 -1.41
CA TYR A 33 -12.32 -17.41 -1.12
C TYR A 33 -13.49 -16.92 -1.97
N ASN A 34 -14.43 -16.20 -1.36
CA ASN A 34 -15.52 -15.53 -2.06
C ASN A 34 -15.01 -14.33 -2.88
N ALA A 35 -15.75 -13.88 -3.91
CA ALA A 35 -15.37 -12.71 -4.72
C ALA A 35 -15.23 -11.41 -3.91
N HIS A 36 -15.83 -11.37 -2.71
CA HIS A 36 -15.71 -10.27 -1.74
C HIS A 36 -14.58 -10.46 -0.73
N GLU A 37 -13.91 -11.61 -0.75
CA GLU A 37 -12.81 -11.94 0.14
C GLU A 37 -11.49 -11.73 -0.58
N VAL A 38 -10.62 -10.94 0.05
CA VAL A 38 -9.24 -10.78 -0.41
C VAL A 38 -8.39 -11.80 0.35
N PRO A 39 -7.69 -12.72 -0.33
CA PRO A 39 -6.86 -13.73 0.34
C PRO A 39 -5.86 -13.09 1.31
N ILE A 40 -5.57 -13.75 2.44
CA ILE A 40 -4.65 -13.21 3.47
C ILE A 40 -3.24 -12.91 2.91
N ASN A 41 -2.84 -13.63 1.86
CA ASN A 41 -1.58 -13.46 1.12
C ASN A 41 -1.76 -12.78 -0.26
N ALA A 42 -2.85 -12.06 -0.46
CA ALA A 42 -3.10 -11.23 -1.65
C ALA A 42 -2.02 -10.18 -1.97
N PHE A 43 -1.20 -9.91 -0.97
CA PHE A 43 -0.57 -8.64 -0.71
C PHE A 43 0.88 -8.78 -0.26
N ARG A 44 1.27 -9.99 0.10
CA ARG A 44 2.63 -10.42 0.40
C ARG A 44 2.90 -11.62 -0.51
N ASP A 45 4.11 -11.73 -1.03
CA ASP A 45 4.49 -12.98 -1.66
C ASP A 45 4.83 -14.06 -0.59
N GLU A 46 5.12 -15.27 -1.05
CA GLU A 46 5.47 -16.41 -0.20
C GLU A 46 6.75 -16.21 0.61
N ASN A 47 7.62 -15.28 0.19
CA ASN A 47 8.87 -14.93 0.87
C ASN A 47 8.71 -13.73 1.82
N GLY A 48 7.51 -13.12 1.87
CA GLY A 48 7.21 -11.97 2.71
C GLY A 48 7.51 -10.62 2.07
N ASP A 49 7.94 -10.57 0.80
CA ASP A 49 8.20 -9.32 0.11
C ASP A 49 6.87 -8.60 -0.19
N GLY A 50 6.87 -7.30 0.08
CA GLY A 50 5.71 -6.44 -0.08
C GLY A 50 5.41 -6.17 -1.56
N ILE A 51 4.14 -6.25 -1.95
CA ILE A 51 3.71 -5.80 -3.29
C ILE A 51 3.80 -4.28 -3.40
N SER A 52 4.25 -3.78 -4.57
CA SER A 52 4.38 -2.35 -4.87
C SER A 52 3.09 -1.58 -4.56
N THR A 53 3.26 -0.48 -3.82
CA THR A 53 2.18 0.43 -3.43
C THR A 53 2.56 1.85 -3.87
N ALA A 54 1.59 2.64 -4.31
CA ALA A 54 1.80 4.04 -4.69
C ALA A 54 0.69 4.94 -4.16
N TRP A 55 1.03 6.15 -3.73
CA TRP A 55 0.03 7.15 -3.35
C TRP A 55 -0.71 7.68 -4.58
N GLU A 56 -2.03 7.80 -4.49
CA GLU A 56 -2.88 8.32 -5.57
C GLU A 56 -2.42 9.71 -6.05
N LYS A 57 -2.01 10.58 -5.12
CA LYS A 57 -1.53 11.93 -5.42
C LYS A 57 -0.25 11.98 -6.29
N TYR A 58 0.49 10.87 -6.39
CA TYR A 58 1.74 10.79 -7.15
C TYR A 58 1.70 9.80 -8.32
N CYS A 59 0.70 8.93 -8.36
CA CYS A 59 0.62 7.85 -9.33
C CYS A 59 -0.84 7.52 -9.63
N SER A 60 -1.21 7.45 -10.90
CA SER A 60 -2.54 6.96 -11.30
C SER A 60 -2.59 5.43 -11.26
N ALA A 61 -3.78 4.85 -11.09
CA ALA A 61 -3.97 3.40 -11.14
C ALA A 61 -3.46 2.80 -12.47
N LYS A 62 -3.69 3.49 -13.60
CA LYS A 62 -3.16 3.08 -14.92
C LYS A 62 -1.63 3.05 -14.95
N LYS A 63 -0.97 4.03 -14.33
CA LYS A 63 0.49 4.10 -14.24
C LYS A 63 1.02 2.97 -13.35
N LEU A 64 0.44 2.76 -12.17
CA LEU A 64 0.86 1.68 -11.26
C LEU A 64 0.72 0.29 -11.91
N ARG A 65 -0.41 0.03 -12.60
CA ARG A 65 -0.62 -1.25 -13.30
C ARG A 65 0.46 -1.54 -14.34
N ARG A 66 0.90 -0.50 -15.06
CA ARG A 66 1.95 -0.61 -16.09
C ARG A 66 3.33 -0.94 -15.51
N LEU A 67 3.57 -0.64 -14.23
CA LEU A 67 4.83 -0.96 -13.55
C LEU A 67 4.90 -2.44 -13.11
N ALA A 68 3.79 -3.17 -13.15
CA ALA A 68 3.80 -4.60 -12.82
C ALA A 68 4.58 -5.39 -13.87
N ARG A 69 5.25 -6.47 -13.45
CA ARG A 69 6.00 -7.38 -14.34
C ARG A 69 5.17 -7.87 -15.53
N VAL A 70 3.88 -8.13 -15.31
CA VAL A 70 2.92 -8.51 -16.37
C VAL A 70 1.61 -7.75 -16.18
N PRO A 71 1.43 -6.57 -16.79
CA PRO A 71 0.28 -5.70 -16.54
C PRO A 71 -1.09 -6.33 -16.82
N LYS A 72 -1.19 -7.21 -17.83
CA LYS A 72 -2.45 -7.90 -18.18
C LYS A 72 -2.98 -8.85 -17.11
N PHE A 73 -2.11 -9.31 -16.20
CA PHE A 73 -2.50 -10.18 -15.08
C PHE A 73 -2.62 -9.43 -13.76
N ASN A 74 -2.53 -8.10 -13.77
CA ASN A 74 -2.57 -7.29 -12.56
C ASN A 74 -3.76 -6.32 -12.58
N GLY A 75 -4.51 -6.34 -11.49
CA GLY A 75 -5.46 -5.29 -11.12
C GLY A 75 -4.81 -4.26 -10.21
N VAL A 76 -5.48 -3.13 -10.02
CA VAL A 76 -5.11 -2.12 -9.03
C VAL A 76 -6.29 -1.88 -8.12
N ILE A 77 -6.06 -2.00 -6.81
CA ILE A 77 -7.04 -1.67 -5.79
C ILE A 77 -6.75 -0.26 -5.24
N LYS A 78 -7.80 0.45 -4.84
CA LYS A 78 -7.73 1.75 -4.17
C LYS A 78 -8.14 1.58 -2.72
N MET A 79 -7.25 1.95 -1.80
CA MET A 79 -7.47 1.83 -0.35
C MET A 79 -7.43 3.20 0.31
N ASN A 80 -8.38 3.50 1.19
CA ASN A 80 -8.36 4.72 1.99
C ASN A 80 -7.43 4.53 3.20
N ALA A 81 -6.20 5.01 3.08
CA ALA A 81 -5.22 5.00 4.16
C ALA A 81 -5.55 6.00 5.27
N GLY A 82 -6.34 7.04 4.98
CA GLY A 82 -6.82 7.99 5.98
C GLY A 82 -7.69 7.34 7.06
N ASN A 83 -8.48 6.32 6.70
CA ASN A 83 -9.28 5.57 7.66
C ASN A 83 -8.45 4.74 8.63
N ILE A 84 -7.22 4.33 8.26
CA ILE A 84 -6.31 3.62 9.16
C ILE A 84 -5.99 4.51 10.36
N ARG A 85 -5.77 5.81 10.15
CA ARG A 85 -5.45 6.76 11.23
C ARG A 85 -6.58 6.95 12.26
N LYS A 86 -7.80 6.51 11.95
CA LYS A 86 -8.94 6.56 12.88
C LYS A 86 -8.98 5.36 13.84
N ILE A 87 -8.16 4.32 13.59
CA ILE A 87 -8.07 3.15 14.46
C ILE A 87 -7.39 3.60 15.77
N PRO A 88 -8.05 3.42 16.92
CA PRO A 88 -7.45 3.74 18.22
C PRO A 88 -6.14 2.96 18.45
N SER A 89 -5.20 3.55 19.18
CA SER A 89 -3.94 2.91 19.59
C SER A 89 -2.93 2.59 18.47
N LEU A 90 -3.08 3.17 17.28
CA LEU A 90 -2.01 3.14 16.28
C LEU A 90 -0.91 4.16 16.62
N GLU A 91 0.17 3.68 17.20
CA GLU A 91 1.38 4.47 17.40
C GLU A 91 2.39 4.19 16.27
N VAL A 92 2.82 5.26 15.59
CA VAL A 92 3.95 5.20 14.67
C VAL A 92 5.20 5.55 15.45
N VAL A 93 5.91 4.53 15.95
CA VAL A 93 7.23 4.70 16.56
C VAL A 93 8.27 4.69 15.44
N HIS A 94 8.75 5.87 15.07
CA HIS A 94 9.85 6.00 14.11
C HIS A 94 11.12 6.40 14.85
N ASN A 95 12.15 5.56 14.81
CA ASN A 95 13.53 5.93 15.16
C ASN A 95 14.29 6.15 13.84
N PRO A 96 14.21 7.34 13.23
CA PRO A 96 14.93 7.60 11.99
C PRO A 96 16.43 7.45 12.25
N THR A 97 17.04 6.45 11.62
CA THR A 97 18.49 6.30 11.59
C THR A 97 19.07 7.24 10.54
N MET A 98 20.09 8.02 10.91
CA MET A 98 20.77 8.97 10.01
C MET A 98 21.61 8.31 8.89
N ARG A 99 21.46 7.00 8.66
CA ARG A 99 22.18 6.27 7.62
C ARG A 99 21.17 5.76 6.58
N ASN A 100 21.38 6.17 5.33
CA ASN A 100 20.81 5.52 4.16
C ASN A 100 21.56 4.21 3.89
#